data_AF-A0A4Y2C4S7-F1
#
_entry.id   AF-A0A4Y2C4S7-F1
#
_cell.length_a   1.000
_cell.length_b   1.000
_cell.length_c   1.000
_cell.angle_alpha   90.00
_cell.angle_beta   90.00
_cell.angle_gamma   90.00
#
_symmetry.space_group_name_H-M   'P 1'
#
loop_
_entity.id
_entity.type
_entity.pdbx_description
1 polymer ?
#
loop_
_entity_poly.entity_id
_entity_poly.type
_entity_poly.pdbx_seq_one_letter_code
_entity_poly.pdbx_strand_id
1 'polypeptide(L)'
;MPVLNPIQIFGQPVPFVSEYKYLRLILDAKLNFDSHSQRAVTKAKNSSFALGRLVAPKSTLAIKHKLLLYKAIVRPVMLYGSPIWGTTSIRNMRKLQVFQNQQLARIVNAPWYVRRKLIHQDLKIDPFWTS
;
A
#
# COMPACT_ATOMS: atom_id res chain seq x y z
N MET A 1 -9.87 9.18 -36.28
CA MET A 1 -9.67 8.17 -35.22
C MET A 1 -10.35 6.90 -35.70
N PRO A 2 -9.63 5.76 -35.87
CA PRO A 2 -10.29 4.52 -36.27
C PRO A 2 -11.29 4.09 -35.20
N VAL A 3 -12.48 3.67 -35.62
CA VAL A 3 -13.53 3.18 -34.72
C VAL A 3 -13.11 1.78 -34.29
N LEU A 4 -12.84 1.59 -32.99
CA LEU A 4 -12.46 0.29 -32.46
C LEU A 4 -13.71 -0.61 -32.40
N ASN A 5 -13.63 -1.80 -33.00
CA ASN A 5 -14.68 -2.80 -32.87
C ASN A 5 -14.76 -3.28 -31.41
N PRO A 6 -15.97 -3.49 -30.85
CA PRO A 6 -16.12 -3.95 -29.48
C PRO A 6 -15.45 -5.32 -29.31
N ILE A 7 -14.56 -5.44 -28.33
CA ILE A 7 -13.95 -6.72 -27.99
C ILE A 7 -15.08 -7.64 -27.49
N GLN A 8 -15.16 -8.84 -28.05
CA GLN A 8 -16.12 -9.85 -27.61
C GLN A 8 -15.40 -10.96 -26.85
N ILE A 9 -15.94 -11.34 -25.70
CA ILE A 9 -15.48 -12.49 -24.92
C ILE A 9 -16.67 -13.45 -24.84
N PHE A 10 -16.50 -14.68 -25.32
CA PHE A 10 -17.57 -15.70 -25.41
C PHE A 10 -18.84 -15.21 -26.13
N GLY A 11 -18.68 -14.40 -27.18
CA GLY A 11 -19.82 -13.86 -27.95
C GLY A 11 -20.58 -12.72 -27.27
N GLN A 12 -20.14 -12.26 -26.10
CA GLN A 12 -20.69 -11.07 -25.44
C GLN A 12 -19.76 -9.86 -25.60
N PRO A 13 -20.29 -8.68 -25.96
CA PRO A 13 -19.49 -7.46 -26.05
C PRO A 13 -19.03 -7.03 -24.65
N VAL A 14 -17.73 -6.77 -24.52
CA VAL A 14 -17.15 -6.28 -23.26
C VAL A 14 -17.48 -4.80 -23.11
N PRO A 15 -18.14 -4.39 -22.01
CA PRO A 15 -18.45 -2.98 -21.79
C PRO A 15 -17.16 -2.20 -21.52
N PHE A 16 -16.99 -1.07 -22.23
CA PHE A 16 -15.93 -0.12 -21.94
C PHE A 16 -16.27 0.67 -20.68
N VAL A 17 -15.62 0.31 -19.57
CA VAL A 17 -15.76 1.00 -18.28
C VAL A 17 -14.45 1.68 -17.90
N SER A 18 -14.53 2.81 -17.19
CA SER A 18 -13.35 3.53 -16.70
C SER A 18 -12.64 2.83 -15.55
N GLU A 19 -13.41 2.13 -14.71
CA GLU A 19 -12.94 1.30 -13.60
C GLU A 19 -13.65 -0.06 -13.63
N TYR A 20 -12.89 -1.16 -13.52
CA TYR A 20 -13.45 -2.51 -13.42
C TYR A 20 -12.95 -3.20 -12.16
N LYS A 21 -13.88 -3.74 -11.35
CA LYS A 21 -13.53 -4.46 -10.13
C LYS A 21 -13.28 -5.93 -10.46
N TYR A 22 -12.03 -6.37 -10.34
CA TYR A 22 -11.64 -7.76 -10.57
C TYR A 22 -10.89 -8.29 -9.35
N LEU A 23 -11.37 -9.38 -8.74
CA LEU A 23 -10.66 -10.07 -7.65
C LEU A 23 -10.28 -9.13 -6.47
N ARG A 24 -11.14 -8.14 -6.18
CA ARG A 24 -10.94 -7.03 -5.21
C ARG A 24 -9.87 -6.00 -5.59
N LEU A 25 -9.26 -6.11 -6.76
CA LEU A 25 -8.49 -5.07 -7.42
C LEU A 25 -9.43 -4.17 -8.24
N ILE A 26 -8.97 -2.95 -8.52
CA ILE A 26 -9.67 -2.01 -9.39
C ILE A 26 -8.73 -1.74 -10.54
N LEU A 27 -9.16 -2.14 -11.73
CA LEU A 27 -8.45 -1.91 -12.97
C LEU A 27 -8.94 -0.59 -13.53
N ASP A 28 -8.06 0.41 -13.54
CA ASP A 28 -8.33 1.68 -14.21
C ASP A 28 -8.08 1.51 -15.72
N ALA A 29 -8.84 2.20 -16.58
CA ALA A 29 -8.69 2.08 -18.04
C ALA A 29 -7.28 2.38 -18.57
N LYS A 30 -6.49 3.18 -17.83
CA LYS A 30 -5.09 3.50 -18.15
C LYS A 30 -4.07 2.60 -17.45
N LEU A 31 -4.53 1.61 -16.67
CA LEU A 31 -3.70 0.73 -15.84
C LEU A 31 -2.71 1.48 -14.93
N ASN A 32 -3.07 2.68 -14.51
CA ASN A 32 -2.28 3.50 -13.58
C ASN A 32 -2.55 3.13 -12.11
N PHE A 33 -3.67 2.46 -11.82
CA PHE A 33 -4.06 1.94 -10.51
C PHE A 33 -4.10 2.99 -9.39
N ASP A 34 -4.33 4.26 -9.70
CA ASP A 34 -4.30 5.35 -8.71
C ASP A 34 -5.45 5.23 -7.72
N SER A 35 -6.65 4.89 -8.23
CA SER A 35 -7.84 4.63 -7.42
C SER A 35 -7.57 3.49 -6.42
N HIS A 36 -6.93 2.42 -6.90
CA HIS A 36 -6.59 1.25 -6.11
C HIS A 36 -5.52 1.55 -5.06
N SER A 37 -4.42 2.21 -5.43
CA SER A 37 -3.36 2.63 -4.50
C SER A 37 -3.91 3.52 -3.39
N GLN A 38 -4.77 4.47 -3.72
CA GLN A 38 -5.38 5.35 -2.73
C GLN A 38 -6.27 4.57 -1.76
N ARG A 39 -7.09 3.63 -2.26
CA ARG A 39 -7.90 2.75 -1.40
C ARG A 39 -7.05 1.86 -0.50
N ALA A 40 -5.95 1.29 -1.02
CA ALA A 40 -5.02 0.48 -0.25
C ALA A 40 -4.38 1.28 0.90
N VAL A 41 -3.90 2.50 0.61
CA VAL A 41 -3.34 3.41 1.63
C VAL A 41 -4.41 3.78 2.67
N THR A 42 -5.62 4.12 2.25
CA THR A 42 -6.71 4.46 3.18
C THR A 42 -7.08 3.29 4.07
N LYS A 43 -7.18 2.07 3.53
CA LYS A 43 -7.46 0.86 4.32
C LYS A 43 -6.34 0.56 5.31
N ALA A 44 -5.09 0.73 4.90
CA ALA A 44 -3.93 0.56 5.77
C ALA A 44 -3.88 1.63 6.88
N LYS A 45 -4.23 2.88 6.57
CA LYS A 45 -4.39 3.97 7.55
C LYS A 45 -5.46 3.63 8.59
N ASN A 46 -6.63 3.16 8.16
CA ASN A 46 -7.71 2.77 9.07
C ASN A 46 -7.26 1.61 9.98
N SER A 47 -6.56 0.63 9.42
CA SER A 47 -6.01 -0.50 10.19
C SER A 47 -4.96 -0.05 11.20
N SER A 48 -4.06 0.85 10.80
CA SER A 48 -3.08 1.48 11.69
C SER A 48 -3.75 2.30 12.80
N PHE A 49 -4.81 3.03 12.46
CA PHE A 49 -5.57 3.83 13.43
C PHE A 49 -6.26 2.96 14.47
N ALA A 50 -6.84 1.83 14.06
CA ALA A 50 -7.42 0.84 14.97
C ALA A 50 -6.36 0.28 15.95
N LEU A 51 -5.13 0.08 15.48
CA LEU A 51 -3.98 -0.31 16.30
C LEU A 51 -3.33 0.87 17.04
N GLY A 52 -3.88 2.08 16.90
CA GLY A 52 -3.20 3.32 17.22
C GLY A 52 -2.78 3.46 18.68
N ARG A 53 -3.54 2.88 19.62
CA ARG A 53 -3.19 2.84 21.06
C ARG A 53 -2.06 1.85 21.34
N LEU A 54 -2.11 0.66 20.73
CA LEU A 54 -1.11 -0.41 20.95
C LEU A 54 0.25 -0.03 20.35
N VAL A 55 0.23 0.58 19.16
CA VAL A 55 1.41 0.98 18.39
C VAL A 55 1.79 2.44 18.65
N ALA A 56 1.15 3.10 19.63
CA ALA A 56 1.52 4.46 20.01
C ALA A 56 2.98 4.53 20.49
N PRO A 57 3.69 5.65 20.24
CA PRO A 57 5.04 5.84 20.76
C PRO A 57 5.11 5.65 22.29
N LYS A 58 4.10 6.19 23.01
CA LYS A 58 3.97 6.12 24.47
C LYS A 58 3.37 4.81 25.00
N SER A 59 3.05 3.85 24.13
CA SER A 59 2.55 2.54 24.58
C SER A 59 3.64 1.75 25.29
N THR A 60 3.29 1.08 26.39
CA THR A 60 4.16 0.20 27.19
C THR A 60 4.62 -1.04 26.43
N LEU A 61 4.03 -1.32 25.27
CA LEU A 61 4.36 -2.47 24.44
C LEU A 61 5.78 -2.34 23.86
N ALA A 62 6.59 -3.39 24.02
CA ALA A 62 7.93 -3.43 23.44
C ALA A 62 7.90 -3.27 21.91
N ILE A 63 8.93 -2.62 21.34
CA ILE A 63 9.05 -2.33 19.90
C ILE A 63 8.86 -3.61 19.07
N LYS A 64 9.41 -4.75 19.52
CA LYS A 64 9.28 -6.05 18.84
C LYS A 64 7.82 -6.46 18.60
N HIS A 65 6.94 -6.25 19.58
CA HIS A 65 5.52 -6.62 19.47
C HIS A 65 4.73 -5.59 18.67
N LYS A 66 5.06 -4.29 18.78
CA LYS A 66 4.52 -3.25 17.90
C LYS A 66 4.84 -3.55 16.43
N LEU A 67 6.07 -3.97 16.16
CA LEU A 67 6.53 -4.37 14.83
C LEU A 67 5.80 -5.62 14.33
N LEU A 68 5.57 -6.60 15.20
CA LEU A 68 4.79 -7.81 14.90
C LEU A 68 3.37 -7.44 14.45
N LEU A 69 2.67 -6.59 15.22
CA LEU A 69 1.33 -6.12 14.86
C LEU A 69 1.31 -5.40 13.50
N TYR A 70 2.30 -4.54 13.25
CA TYR A 70 2.45 -3.86 11.97
C TYR A 70 2.64 -4.86 10.81
N LYS A 71 3.55 -5.84 10.96
CA LYS A 71 3.83 -6.85 9.94
C LYS A 71 2.64 -7.80 9.70
N ALA A 72 1.86 -8.11 10.73
CA ALA A 72 0.74 -9.03 10.65
C ALA A 72 -0.55 -8.38 10.09
N ILE A 73 -0.80 -7.10 10.39
CA ILE A 73 -2.09 -6.46 10.10
C ILE A 73 -1.97 -5.36 9.05
N VAL A 74 -1.03 -4.43 9.23
CA VAL A 74 -0.96 -3.22 8.38
C VAL A 74 -0.20 -3.51 7.08
N ARG A 75 0.92 -4.22 7.15
CA ARG A 75 1.78 -4.53 5.99
C ARG A 75 1.04 -5.34 4.91
N PRO A 76 0.28 -6.40 5.22
CA PRO A 76 -0.44 -7.17 4.20
C PRO A 76 -1.53 -6.36 3.49
N VAL A 77 -2.17 -5.41 4.19
CA VAL A 77 -3.18 -4.52 3.59
C VAL A 77 -2.56 -3.63 2.51
N MET A 78 -1.30 -3.21 2.69
CA MET A 78 -0.57 -2.43 1.68
C MET A 78 -0.02 -3.31 0.55
N LEU A 79 0.42 -4.52 0.88
CA LEU A 79 1.02 -5.47 -0.08
C LEU A 79 -0.02 -6.26 -0.89
N TYR A 80 -1.31 -6.16 -0.59
CA TYR A 80 -2.34 -6.84 -1.36
C TYR A 80 -2.29 -6.51 -2.87
N GLY A 81 -1.84 -5.29 -3.21
CA GLY A 81 -1.60 -4.86 -4.60
C GLY A 81 -0.19 -5.12 -5.13
N SER A 82 0.66 -5.91 -4.45
CA SER A 82 2.06 -6.15 -4.89
C SER A 82 2.19 -6.58 -6.35
N PRO A 83 1.34 -7.48 -6.88
CA PRO A 83 1.45 -7.91 -8.29
C PRO A 83 1.25 -6.79 -9.31
N ILE A 84 0.52 -5.73 -8.96
CA ILE A 84 0.24 -4.58 -9.85
C ILE A 84 1.15 -3.38 -9.56
N TRP A 85 1.93 -3.41 -8.48
CA TRP A 85 2.86 -2.30 -8.15
C TRP A 85 4.00 -2.18 -9.15
N GLY A 86 4.44 -3.27 -9.78
CA GLY A 86 5.43 -3.20 -10.87
C GLY A 86 4.95 -2.38 -12.08
N THR A 87 3.63 -2.32 -12.30
CA THR A 87 3.00 -1.55 -13.38
C THR A 87 2.45 -0.20 -12.94
N THR A 88 2.47 0.12 -11.63
CA THR A 88 1.90 1.35 -11.12
C THR A 88 2.86 2.54 -11.27
N SER A 89 2.31 3.75 -11.18
CA SER A 89 3.15 4.96 -11.24
C SER A 89 4.12 5.05 -10.06
N ILE A 90 5.33 5.54 -10.31
CA ILE A 90 6.33 5.86 -9.26
C ILE A 90 5.72 6.75 -8.17
N ARG A 91 4.79 7.64 -8.54
CA ARG A 91 4.06 8.51 -7.61
C ARG A 91 3.26 7.69 -6.59
N ASN A 92 2.59 6.63 -7.01
CA ASN A 92 1.77 5.78 -6.14
C ASN A 92 2.63 4.92 -5.21
N MET A 93 3.73 4.37 -5.73
CA MET A 93 4.72 3.67 -4.90
C MET A 93 5.30 4.59 -3.82
N ARG A 94 5.59 5.86 -4.16
CA ARG A 94 6.04 6.86 -3.18
C ARG A 94 5.01 7.11 -2.07
N LYS A 95 3.71 7.15 -2.38
CA LYS A 95 2.65 7.29 -1.35
C LYS A 95 2.70 6.13 -0.34
N LEU A 96 2.83 4.89 -0.83
CA LEU A 96 2.95 3.69 0.01
C LEU A 96 4.22 3.72 0.87
N GLN A 97 5.36 4.10 0.28
CA GLN A 97 6.61 4.23 1.03
C GLN A 97 6.50 5.30 2.13
N VAL A 98 5.96 6.48 1.81
CA VAL A 98 5.81 7.57 2.79
C VAL A 98 4.98 7.08 3.99
N PHE A 99 3.89 6.36 3.73
CA PHE A 99 3.09 5.79 4.81
C PHE A 99 3.87 4.75 5.62
N GLN A 100 4.60 3.81 5.00
CA GLN A 100 5.47 2.87 5.74
C GLN A 100 6.53 3.59 6.58
N ASN A 101 7.21 4.60 6.02
CA ASN A 101 8.18 5.41 6.76
C ASN A 101 7.56 6.06 8.00
N GLN A 102 6.35 6.61 7.88
CA GLN A 102 5.62 7.21 9.00
C GLN A 102 5.28 6.17 10.08
N GLN A 103 4.81 4.99 9.68
CA GLN A 103 4.48 3.90 10.62
C GLN A 103 5.72 3.41 11.36
N LEU A 104 6.84 3.17 10.65
CA LEU A 104 8.06 2.68 11.27
C LEU A 104 8.62 3.68 12.29
N ALA A 105 8.69 4.97 11.95
CA ALA A 105 9.12 5.98 12.92
C ALA A 105 8.20 6.09 14.13
N ARG A 106 6.88 5.92 13.94
CA ARG A 106 5.92 5.88 15.05
C ARG A 106 6.18 4.68 15.96
N ILE A 107 6.46 3.51 15.40
CA ILE A 107 6.73 2.27 16.14
C ILE A 107 7.97 2.41 17.02
N VAL A 108 9.06 2.96 16.48
CA VAL A 108 10.33 3.12 17.20
C VAL A 108 10.44 4.43 17.98
N ASN A 109 9.42 5.29 17.94
CA ASN A 109 9.44 6.65 18.48
C ASN A 109 10.68 7.45 18.01
N ALA A 110 10.98 7.38 16.72
CA ALA A 110 12.19 8.00 16.16
C ALA A 110 12.10 9.54 16.13
N PRO A 111 13.14 10.25 16.59
CA PRO A 111 13.29 11.68 16.37
C PRO A 111 13.35 12.08 14.89
N TRP A 112 13.03 13.34 14.58
CA TRP A 112 12.95 13.85 13.20
C TRP A 112 14.26 13.78 12.42
N TYR A 113 15.41 13.82 13.11
CA TYR A 113 16.75 13.79 12.51
C TYR A 113 17.21 12.36 12.13
N VAL A 114 16.52 11.32 12.57
CA VAL A 114 16.89 9.93 12.25
C VAL A 114 16.58 9.64 10.79
N ARG A 115 17.61 9.26 10.03
CA ARG A 115 17.45 8.91 8.62
C ARG A 115 16.58 7.67 8.47
N ARG A 116 15.57 7.73 7.59
CA ARG A 116 14.67 6.60 7.29
C ARG A 116 15.42 5.33 6.91
N LYS A 117 16.52 5.47 6.16
CA LYS A 117 17.39 4.34 5.75
C LYS A 117 17.91 3.55 6.95
N LEU A 118 18.31 4.22 8.04
CA LEU A 118 18.79 3.56 9.26
C LEU A 118 17.66 2.77 9.93
N ILE A 119 16.47 3.37 10.05
CA ILE A 119 15.28 2.68 10.59
C ILE A 119 14.97 1.40 9.79
N HIS A 120 15.06 1.45 8.46
CA HIS A 120 14.86 0.28 7.61
C HIS A 120 15.91 -0.81 7.84
N GLN A 121 17.17 -0.42 7.95
CA GLN A 121 18.29 -1.32 8.21
C GLN A 121 18.15 -2.01 9.57
N ASP A 122 17.87 -1.25 10.63
CA ASP A 122 17.75 -1.76 11.99
C ASP A 122 16.53 -2.68 12.15
N LEU A 123 15.40 -2.34 11.53
CA LEU A 123 14.17 -3.12 11.60
C LEU A 123 14.13 -4.30 10.61
N LYS A 124 15.10 -4.39 9.71
CA LYS A 124 15.15 -5.38 8.61
C LYS A 124 13.84 -5.41 7.83
N ILE A 125 13.39 -4.23 7.36
CA ILE A 125 12.17 -4.08 6.56
C ILE A 125 12.51 -3.49 5.20
N ASP A 126 12.15 -4.24 4.16
CA ASP A 126 12.37 -3.80 2.79
C ASP A 126 11.44 -2.66 2.39
N PRO A 127 11.94 -1.71 1.59
CA PRO A 127 11.10 -0.71 0.96
C PRO A 127 10.20 -1.31 -0.13
N PHE A 128 9.17 -0.58 -0.54
CA PHE A 128 8.17 -1.07 -1.49
C PHE A 128 8.67 -1.23 -2.94
N TRP A 129 9.87 -0.77 -3.27
CA TRP A 129 10.43 -0.90 -4.63
C TRP A 129 11.31 -2.13 -4.83
N THR A 130 11.57 -2.91 -3.78
CA THR A 130 12.41 -4.13 -3.84
C THR A 130 11.61 -5.43 -3.71
N SER A 131 10.28 -5.37 -3.67
CA SER A 131 9.37 -6.52 -3.51
C SER A 131 8.79 -7.00 -4.83
#